data_AF-A0AAD6M1L3-F1
#
_entry.id   AF-A0AAD6M1L3-F1
#
_cell.length_a   1.000
_cell.length_b   1.000
_cell.length_c   1.000
_cell.angle_alpha   90.00
_cell.angle_beta   90.00
_cell.angle_gamma   90.00
#
_symmetry.space_group_name_H-M   'P 1'
#
loop_
_entity.id
_entity.type
_entity.pdbx_description
1 polymer ?
#
loop_
_entity_poly.entity_id
_entity_poly.type
_entity_poly.pdbx_seq_one_letter_code
_entity_poly.pdbx_strand_id
1 'polypeptide(L)'
;MQAIDEIVPTLLHALEDDETSDTTLDGLKQILRTTAVLPHILPKLVHLPLSFFNAHALEALAEVAVLGLNFHLGTILPALLSTMGAEDMDVQTLAKEAAETVALVVDEEGVKYLIVELLKGVGDTLALIRRSSSYLIGFFFKYNKLYLVDEAPNMISTLIILLSDSDSSTVEVAWEALSRVIGYVPKEVLPSYIKLVRGAVSMSRDKEQRKKKGGPVVIPGFCLPKALQPLLLIFLQASYPDHRQSVSLAGEECHLVYIEHLNTKGWDVPEAFSSSASNNIYQVLTR
;
A
#
# COMPACT_ATOMS: atom_id res chain seq x y z
N MET A 1 -35.88 -16.46 -3.30
CA MET A 1 -34.54 -16.64 -2.69
C MET A 1 -34.01 -18.05 -2.85
N GLN A 2 -34.83 -19.10 -2.69
CA GLN A 2 -34.41 -20.50 -2.90
C GLN A 2 -33.76 -20.80 -4.28
N ALA A 3 -34.23 -20.16 -5.36
CA ALA A 3 -33.63 -20.33 -6.70
C ALA A 3 -32.21 -19.76 -6.83
N ILE A 4 -31.87 -18.72 -6.08
CA ILE A 4 -30.51 -18.14 -6.07
C ILE A 4 -29.54 -19.10 -5.40
N ASP A 5 -29.97 -19.73 -4.30
CA ASP A 5 -29.14 -20.66 -3.55
C ASP A 5 -28.82 -21.96 -4.32
N GLU A 6 -29.63 -22.29 -5.33
CA GLU A 6 -29.40 -23.43 -6.24
C GLU A 6 -28.62 -23.03 -7.50
N ILE A 7 -28.91 -21.85 -8.09
CA ILE A 7 -28.28 -21.40 -9.34
C ILE A 7 -26.82 -20.97 -9.09
N VAL A 8 -26.53 -20.31 -7.97
CA VAL A 8 -25.19 -19.77 -7.72
C VAL A 8 -24.13 -20.85 -7.54
N PRO A 9 -24.32 -21.91 -6.72
CA PRO A 9 -23.35 -23.00 -6.65
C PRO A 9 -23.20 -23.73 -7.99
N THR A 10 -24.27 -23.85 -8.76
CA THR A 10 -24.23 -24.46 -10.09
C THR A 10 -23.41 -23.62 -11.08
N LEU A 11 -23.54 -22.29 -11.05
CA LEU A 11 -22.73 -21.38 -11.84
C LEU A 11 -21.28 -21.33 -11.35
N LEU A 12 -21.04 -21.38 -10.04
CA LEU A 12 -19.69 -21.45 -9.47
C LEU A 12 -19.01 -22.77 -9.84
N HIS A 13 -19.74 -23.90 -9.85
CA HIS A 13 -19.22 -25.17 -10.37
C HIS A 13 -19.03 -25.17 -11.89
N ALA A 14 -19.88 -24.48 -12.65
CA ALA A 14 -19.71 -24.35 -14.10
C ALA A 14 -18.52 -23.45 -14.47
N LEU A 15 -18.10 -22.54 -13.58
CA LEU A 15 -16.84 -21.80 -13.74
C LEU A 15 -15.61 -22.70 -13.60
N GLU A 16 -15.71 -23.85 -12.91
CA GLU A 16 -14.61 -24.82 -12.78
C GLU A 16 -14.34 -25.60 -14.09
N ASP A 17 -15.23 -25.50 -15.09
CA ASP A 17 -15.13 -26.19 -16.38
C ASP A 17 -14.52 -25.26 -17.46
N ASP A 18 -13.30 -25.57 -17.89
CA ASP A 18 -12.37 -24.67 -18.63
C ASP A 18 -12.92 -24.20 -20.01
N GLU A 19 -13.85 -24.94 -20.60
CA GLU A 19 -14.38 -24.67 -21.95
C GLU A 19 -15.49 -23.60 -21.98
N THR A 20 -16.13 -23.28 -20.85
CA THR A 20 -17.27 -22.34 -20.80
C THR A 20 -17.16 -21.25 -19.74
N SER A 21 -15.98 -21.11 -19.14
CA SER A 21 -15.71 -20.19 -18.02
C SER A 21 -16.10 -18.74 -18.34
N ASP A 22 -15.67 -18.20 -19.47
CA ASP A 22 -15.98 -16.81 -19.88
C ASP A 22 -17.49 -16.55 -20.07
N THR A 23 -18.19 -17.48 -20.73
CA THR A 23 -19.64 -17.35 -20.99
C THR A 23 -20.45 -17.51 -19.70
N THR A 24 -20.00 -18.38 -18.80
CA THR A 24 -20.60 -18.59 -17.49
C THR A 24 -20.37 -17.37 -16.58
N LEU A 25 -19.20 -16.75 -16.68
CA LEU A 25 -18.85 -15.55 -15.95
C LEU A 25 -19.68 -14.34 -16.41
N ASP A 26 -19.98 -14.22 -17.70
CA ASP A 26 -20.92 -13.21 -18.21
C ASP A 26 -22.34 -13.41 -17.63
N GLY A 27 -22.81 -14.66 -17.55
CA GLY A 27 -24.07 -15.00 -16.90
C GLY A 27 -24.07 -14.63 -15.41
N LEU A 28 -22.97 -14.92 -14.71
CA LEU A 28 -22.79 -14.56 -13.30
C LEU A 28 -22.75 -13.03 -13.12
N LYS A 29 -22.02 -12.30 -13.96
CA LYS A 29 -22.00 -10.83 -13.99
C LYS A 29 -23.42 -10.27 -14.09
N GLN A 30 -24.25 -10.81 -14.97
CA GLN A 30 -25.64 -10.36 -15.12
C GLN A 30 -26.47 -10.54 -13.85
N ILE A 31 -26.27 -11.63 -13.10
CA ILE A 31 -26.96 -11.90 -11.85
C ILE A 31 -26.43 -10.99 -10.72
N LEU A 32 -25.11 -10.86 -10.63
CA LEU A 32 -24.43 -10.07 -9.60
C LEU A 32 -24.66 -8.56 -9.72
N ARG A 33 -25.04 -8.06 -10.89
CA ARG A 33 -25.52 -6.68 -11.07
C ARG A 33 -26.72 -6.34 -10.19
N THR A 34 -27.50 -7.34 -9.76
CA THR A 34 -28.61 -7.13 -8.84
C THR A 34 -28.09 -7.13 -7.40
N THR A 35 -27.94 -5.93 -6.83
CA THR A 35 -27.38 -5.71 -5.47
C THR A 35 -28.09 -6.48 -4.36
N ALA A 36 -29.35 -6.89 -4.58
CA ALA A 36 -30.14 -7.68 -3.63
C ALA A 36 -29.60 -9.09 -3.35
N VAL A 37 -28.78 -9.63 -4.25
CA VAL A 37 -28.33 -11.03 -4.20
C VAL A 37 -26.92 -11.15 -3.60
N LEU A 38 -26.13 -10.09 -3.73
CA LEU A 38 -24.72 -10.05 -3.33
C LEU A 38 -24.49 -10.48 -1.86
N PRO A 39 -25.27 -10.04 -0.85
CA PRO A 39 -25.03 -10.43 0.53
C PRO A 39 -25.13 -11.94 0.79
N HIS A 40 -25.86 -12.68 -0.04
CA HIS A 40 -26.07 -14.12 0.13
C HIS A 40 -24.99 -14.94 -0.58
N ILE A 41 -24.48 -14.43 -1.71
CA ILE A 41 -23.43 -15.06 -2.50
C ILE A 41 -22.05 -14.78 -1.90
N LEU A 42 -21.84 -13.57 -1.40
CA LEU A 42 -20.53 -13.09 -0.99
C LEU A 42 -19.81 -14.01 0.02
N PRO A 43 -20.47 -14.57 1.06
CA PRO A 43 -19.81 -15.50 1.98
C PRO A 43 -19.22 -16.74 1.29
N LYS A 44 -19.78 -17.19 0.16
CA LYS A 44 -19.28 -18.32 -0.62
C LYS A 44 -18.06 -17.93 -1.48
N LEU A 45 -18.05 -16.69 -1.98
CA LEU A 45 -16.96 -16.15 -2.80
C LEU A 45 -15.73 -15.78 -1.98
N VAL A 46 -15.90 -15.32 -0.74
CA VAL A 46 -14.80 -14.82 0.11
C VAL A 46 -14.23 -15.89 1.06
N HIS A 47 -14.68 -17.14 0.95
CA HIS A 47 -14.21 -18.23 1.80
C HIS A 47 -12.74 -18.52 1.54
N LEU A 48 -11.92 -18.55 2.61
CA LEU A 48 -10.49 -18.83 2.53
C LEU A 48 -10.19 -20.34 2.68
N PRO A 49 -9.21 -20.90 1.95
CA PRO A 49 -8.41 -20.23 0.91
C PRO A 49 -9.27 -19.91 -0.32
N LEU A 50 -9.09 -18.71 -0.88
CA LEU A 50 -9.75 -18.34 -2.13
C LEU A 50 -9.24 -19.24 -3.25
N SER A 51 -10.14 -19.80 -4.05
CA SER A 51 -9.80 -20.44 -5.30
C SER A 51 -9.54 -19.40 -6.40
N PHE A 52 -8.88 -19.84 -7.49
CA PHE A 52 -8.74 -19.08 -8.74
C PHE A 52 -10.09 -18.51 -9.19
N PHE A 53 -11.11 -19.37 -9.27
CA PHE A 53 -12.45 -18.98 -9.72
C PHE A 53 -13.12 -17.96 -8.80
N ASN A 54 -12.95 -18.10 -7.49
CA ASN A 54 -13.52 -17.15 -6.54
C ASN A 54 -12.86 -15.78 -6.66
N ALA A 55 -11.53 -15.72 -6.85
CA ALA A 55 -10.82 -14.46 -7.08
C ALA A 55 -11.29 -13.80 -8.38
N HIS A 56 -11.41 -14.56 -9.47
CA HIS A 56 -11.87 -14.05 -10.76
C HIS A 56 -13.36 -13.61 -10.71
N ALA A 57 -14.21 -14.33 -9.99
CA ALA A 57 -15.59 -13.93 -9.78
C ALA A 57 -15.71 -12.63 -8.96
N LEU A 58 -14.81 -12.40 -7.99
CA LEU A 58 -14.76 -11.14 -7.22
C LEU A 58 -14.29 -9.96 -8.07
N GLU A 59 -13.35 -10.18 -8.99
CA GLU A 59 -12.95 -9.19 -9.99
C GLU A 59 -14.12 -8.83 -10.90
N ALA A 60 -14.74 -9.84 -11.50
CA ALA A 60 -15.92 -9.69 -12.36
C ALA A 60 -17.08 -8.97 -11.65
N LEU A 61 -17.28 -9.27 -10.37
CA LEU A 61 -18.25 -8.59 -9.51
C LEU A 61 -17.93 -7.09 -9.38
N ALA A 62 -16.67 -6.75 -9.12
CA ALA A 62 -16.25 -5.37 -8.94
C ALA A 62 -16.52 -4.52 -10.18
N GLU A 63 -16.33 -5.07 -11.39
CA GLU A 63 -16.61 -4.38 -12.65
C GLU A 63 -18.10 -4.00 -12.81
N VAL A 64 -19.02 -4.81 -12.28
CA VAL A 64 -20.45 -4.70 -12.61
C VAL A 64 -21.33 -4.22 -11.44
N ALA A 65 -20.86 -4.34 -10.20
CA ALA A 65 -21.66 -4.11 -8.99
C ALA A 65 -21.17 -2.91 -8.14
N VAL A 66 -20.65 -1.86 -8.79
CA VAL A 66 -20.01 -0.70 -8.15
C VAL A 66 -20.82 -0.10 -7.00
N LEU A 67 -22.11 0.21 -7.20
CA LEU A 67 -22.95 0.87 -6.19
C LEU A 67 -23.21 0.02 -4.93
N GLY A 68 -23.15 -1.31 -5.04
CA GLY A 68 -23.34 -2.23 -3.90
C GLY A 68 -22.03 -2.60 -3.21
N LEU A 69 -20.89 -2.44 -3.89
CA LEU A 69 -19.60 -2.96 -3.47
C LEU A 69 -19.08 -2.29 -2.20
N ASN A 70 -19.33 -0.99 -2.03
CA ASN A 70 -18.83 -0.19 -0.90
C ASN A 70 -19.17 -0.80 0.46
N PHE A 71 -20.40 -1.31 0.62
CA PHE A 71 -20.87 -1.94 1.87
C PHE A 71 -20.24 -3.29 2.16
N HIS A 72 -19.58 -3.89 1.16
CA HIS A 72 -18.99 -5.22 1.23
C HIS A 72 -17.46 -5.21 1.23
N LEU A 73 -16.83 -4.03 1.12
CA LEU A 73 -15.36 -3.89 1.16
C LEU A 73 -14.75 -4.52 2.41
N GLY A 74 -15.41 -4.39 3.57
CA GLY A 74 -14.96 -5.00 4.83
C GLY A 74 -14.98 -6.53 4.86
N THR A 75 -15.50 -7.18 3.84
CA THR A 75 -15.48 -8.65 3.68
C THR A 75 -14.62 -9.05 2.48
N ILE A 76 -14.72 -8.31 1.37
CA ILE A 76 -14.01 -8.60 0.12
C ILE A 76 -12.51 -8.35 0.25
N LEU A 77 -12.12 -7.15 0.73
CA LEU A 77 -10.72 -6.76 0.76
C LEU A 77 -9.87 -7.65 1.68
N PRO A 78 -10.29 -7.98 2.92
CA PRO A 78 -9.49 -8.87 3.75
C PRO A 78 -9.20 -10.24 3.10
N ALA A 79 -10.18 -10.82 2.41
CA ALA A 79 -10.01 -12.08 1.70
C ALA A 79 -9.01 -11.95 0.55
N LEU A 80 -9.16 -10.92 -0.31
CA LEU A 80 -8.25 -10.67 -1.42
C LEU A 80 -6.82 -10.35 -0.94
N LEU A 81 -6.67 -9.48 0.06
CA LEU A 81 -5.37 -9.09 0.62
C LEU A 81 -4.63 -10.28 1.23
N SER A 82 -5.34 -11.20 1.87
CA SER A 82 -4.78 -12.46 2.36
C SER A 82 -4.33 -13.36 1.20
N THR A 83 -5.11 -13.47 0.14
CA THR A 83 -4.81 -14.35 -1.00
C THR A 83 -3.74 -13.80 -1.93
N MET A 84 -3.54 -12.48 -1.99
CA MET A 84 -2.37 -11.87 -2.64
C MET A 84 -1.02 -12.35 -2.05
N GLY A 85 -1.04 -12.96 -0.86
CA GLY A 85 0.12 -13.61 -0.25
C GLY A 85 0.12 -15.13 -0.30
N ALA A 86 -0.76 -15.75 -1.10
CA ALA A 86 -0.83 -17.20 -1.26
C ALA A 86 0.42 -17.77 -1.95
N GLU A 87 0.65 -19.08 -1.79
CA GLU A 87 1.78 -19.78 -2.41
C GLU A 87 1.57 -20.04 -3.91
N ASP A 88 0.31 -20.22 -4.32
CA ASP A 88 -0.08 -20.41 -5.72
C ASP A 88 0.00 -19.07 -6.47
N MET A 89 0.88 -19.01 -7.47
CA MET A 89 1.15 -17.78 -8.24
C MET A 89 -0.03 -17.33 -9.10
N ASP A 90 -0.83 -18.27 -9.63
CA ASP A 90 -1.96 -17.94 -10.49
C ASP A 90 -3.09 -17.34 -9.64
N VAL A 91 -3.36 -17.97 -8.50
CA VAL A 91 -4.34 -17.46 -7.52
C VAL A 91 -3.88 -16.13 -6.92
N GLN A 92 -2.58 -15.98 -6.62
CA GLN A 92 -2.01 -14.72 -6.15
C GLN A 92 -2.19 -13.58 -7.18
N THR A 93 -1.93 -13.87 -8.46
CA THR A 93 -2.02 -12.88 -9.54
C THR A 93 -3.47 -12.42 -9.72
N LEU A 94 -4.42 -13.35 -9.79
CA LEU A 94 -5.84 -13.00 -9.86
C LEU A 94 -6.33 -12.25 -8.63
N ALA A 95 -5.94 -12.67 -7.42
CA ALA A 95 -6.37 -11.97 -6.21
C ALA A 95 -5.87 -10.52 -6.18
N LYS A 96 -4.67 -10.29 -6.73
CA LYS A 96 -4.12 -8.95 -6.90
C LYS A 96 -4.92 -8.15 -7.94
N GLU A 97 -5.19 -8.70 -9.11
CA GLU A 97 -6.00 -8.06 -10.16
C GLU A 97 -7.41 -7.72 -9.66
N ALA A 98 -8.06 -8.66 -8.96
CA ALA A 98 -9.34 -8.44 -8.30
C ALA A 98 -9.27 -7.31 -7.26
N ALA A 99 -8.22 -7.27 -6.42
CA ALA A 99 -8.06 -6.22 -5.41
C ALA A 99 -7.83 -4.84 -6.04
N GLU A 100 -7.05 -4.78 -7.12
CA GLU A 100 -6.83 -3.57 -7.91
C GLU A 100 -8.13 -3.07 -8.55
N THR A 101 -8.90 -3.94 -9.18
CA THR A 101 -10.20 -3.62 -9.77
C THR A 101 -11.17 -3.12 -8.70
N VAL A 102 -11.30 -3.83 -7.57
CA VAL A 102 -12.11 -3.39 -6.40
C VAL A 102 -11.70 -2.00 -5.95
N ALA A 103 -10.40 -1.72 -5.83
CA ALA A 103 -9.92 -0.41 -5.39
C ALA A 103 -10.23 0.70 -6.39
N LEU A 104 -10.20 0.43 -7.71
CA LEU A 104 -10.42 1.46 -8.74
C LEU A 104 -11.90 1.76 -9.02
N VAL A 105 -12.80 0.82 -8.76
CA VAL A 105 -14.23 1.04 -8.96
C VAL A 105 -14.90 1.79 -7.81
N VAL A 106 -14.25 1.86 -6.65
CA VAL A 106 -14.73 2.63 -5.49
C VAL A 106 -14.96 4.09 -5.86
N ASP A 107 -16.13 4.61 -5.48
CA ASP A 107 -16.51 6.01 -5.62
C ASP A 107 -16.17 6.83 -4.35
N GLU A 108 -16.53 8.12 -4.34
CA GLU A 108 -16.26 9.03 -3.22
C GLU A 108 -16.84 8.55 -1.88
N GLU A 109 -18.00 7.87 -1.90
CA GLU A 109 -18.62 7.33 -0.69
C GLU A 109 -17.85 6.11 -0.16
N GLY A 110 -17.29 5.30 -1.08
CA GLY A 110 -16.53 4.10 -0.77
C GLY A 110 -15.11 4.33 -0.27
N VAL A 111 -14.48 5.49 -0.59
CA VAL A 111 -13.08 5.79 -0.24
C VAL A 111 -12.78 5.57 1.24
N LYS A 112 -13.66 6.05 2.12
CA LYS A 112 -13.46 5.92 3.57
C LYS A 112 -13.46 4.47 4.02
N TYR A 113 -14.32 3.63 3.43
CA TYR A 113 -14.37 2.21 3.74
C TYR A 113 -13.12 1.49 3.23
N LEU A 114 -12.71 1.76 1.98
CA LEU A 114 -11.47 1.23 1.40
C LEU A 114 -10.26 1.57 2.28
N ILE A 115 -10.11 2.84 2.67
CA ILE A 115 -9.02 3.31 3.52
C ILE A 115 -9.01 2.60 4.87
N VAL A 116 -10.17 2.44 5.51
CA VAL A 116 -10.25 1.74 6.81
C VAL A 116 -9.76 0.30 6.69
N GLU A 117 -10.15 -0.43 5.64
CA GLU A 117 -9.70 -1.81 5.43
C GLU A 117 -8.21 -1.90 5.11
N LEU A 118 -7.69 -1.00 4.27
CA LEU A 118 -6.26 -0.93 3.97
C LEU A 118 -5.42 -0.64 5.22
N LEU A 119 -5.87 0.27 6.09
CA LEU A 119 -5.18 0.58 7.34
C LEU A 119 -5.22 -0.57 8.34
N LYS A 120 -6.34 -1.30 8.43
CA LYS A 120 -6.41 -2.54 9.21
C LYS A 120 -5.39 -3.56 8.70
N GLY A 121 -5.33 -3.75 7.38
CA GLY A 121 -4.41 -4.69 6.76
C GLY A 121 -2.93 -4.31 6.93
N VAL A 122 -2.59 -3.02 6.91
CA VAL A 122 -1.24 -2.54 7.28
C VAL A 122 -0.91 -2.83 8.76
N GLY A 123 -1.91 -2.82 9.64
CA GLY A 123 -1.76 -3.17 11.05
C GLY A 123 -1.82 -4.66 11.37
N ASP A 124 -1.93 -5.54 10.36
CA ASP A 124 -2.16 -6.96 10.57
C ASP A 124 -0.95 -7.69 11.19
N THR A 125 -1.21 -8.77 11.91
CA THR A 125 -0.18 -9.66 12.47
C THR A 125 0.63 -10.39 11.38
N LEU A 126 0.00 -10.72 10.25
CA LEU A 126 0.60 -11.45 9.14
C LEU A 126 1.33 -10.49 8.18
N ALA A 127 2.61 -10.74 7.96
CA ALA A 127 3.45 -9.92 7.08
C ALA A 127 2.91 -9.86 5.65
N LEU A 128 2.36 -10.96 5.14
CA LEU A 128 1.77 -11.02 3.81
C LEU A 128 0.60 -10.03 3.65
N ILE A 129 -0.26 -9.89 4.67
CA ILE A 129 -1.41 -8.97 4.62
C ILE A 129 -0.91 -7.53 4.69
N ARG A 130 0.07 -7.23 5.56
CA ARG A 130 0.70 -5.90 5.62
C ARG A 130 1.31 -5.51 4.28
N ARG A 131 1.99 -6.45 3.61
CA ARG A 131 2.59 -6.26 2.29
C ARG A 131 1.53 -5.99 1.22
N SER A 132 0.51 -6.84 1.12
CA SER A 132 -0.59 -6.69 0.16
C SER A 132 -1.32 -5.35 0.34
N SER A 133 -1.58 -4.96 1.59
CA SER A 133 -2.28 -3.72 1.92
C SER A 133 -1.44 -2.49 1.57
N SER A 134 -0.14 -2.53 1.86
CA SER A 134 0.80 -1.47 1.49
C SER A 134 0.88 -1.31 -0.02
N TYR A 135 0.96 -2.43 -0.75
CA TYR A 135 0.93 -2.44 -2.21
C TYR A 135 -0.33 -1.74 -2.72
N LEU A 136 -1.50 -2.14 -2.21
CA LEU A 136 -2.78 -1.65 -2.69
C LEU A 136 -3.00 -0.17 -2.35
N ILE A 137 -2.50 0.33 -1.21
CA ILE A 137 -2.45 1.78 -0.92
C ILE A 137 -1.67 2.51 -2.01
N GLY A 138 -0.45 2.06 -2.30
CA GLY A 138 0.39 2.68 -3.31
C GLY A 138 -0.22 2.63 -4.71
N PHE A 139 -0.84 1.50 -5.07
CA PHE A 139 -1.58 1.34 -6.31
C PHE A 139 -2.76 2.31 -6.40
N PHE A 140 -3.62 2.34 -5.38
CA PHE A 140 -4.80 3.18 -5.34
C PHE A 140 -4.42 4.64 -5.52
N PHE A 141 -3.51 5.19 -4.71
CA PHE A 141 -3.05 6.58 -4.84
C PHE A 141 -2.45 6.92 -6.21
N LYS A 142 -1.86 5.94 -6.92
CA LYS A 142 -1.25 6.17 -8.22
C LYS A 142 -2.27 6.21 -9.37
N TYR A 143 -3.31 5.39 -9.31
CA TYR A 143 -4.17 5.10 -10.46
C TYR A 143 -5.63 5.56 -10.31
N ASN A 144 -6.09 5.83 -9.08
CA ASN A 144 -7.43 6.38 -8.86
C ASN A 144 -7.58 7.80 -9.45
N LYS A 145 -8.83 8.22 -9.67
CA LYS A 145 -9.17 9.56 -10.21
C LYS A 145 -9.84 10.48 -9.18
N LEU A 146 -9.92 10.05 -7.93
CA LEU A 146 -10.56 10.76 -6.84
C LEU A 146 -9.61 11.78 -6.23
N TYR A 147 -10.16 12.73 -5.47
CA TYR A 147 -9.37 13.66 -4.67
C TYR A 147 -9.06 13.03 -3.31
N LEU A 148 -7.81 12.65 -3.08
CA LEU A 148 -7.32 11.92 -1.90
C LEU A 148 -6.30 12.73 -1.08
N VAL A 149 -6.22 14.04 -1.31
CA VAL A 149 -5.20 14.89 -0.67
C VAL A 149 -5.41 14.94 0.84
N ASP A 150 -6.67 14.92 1.30
CA ASP A 150 -7.03 14.95 2.72
C ASP A 150 -6.69 13.63 3.44
N GLU A 151 -6.65 12.53 2.68
CA GLU A 151 -6.36 11.17 3.13
C GLU A 151 -4.84 10.88 3.15
N ALA A 152 -4.07 11.56 2.28
CA ALA A 152 -2.63 11.35 2.12
C ALA A 152 -1.81 11.51 3.43
N PRO A 153 -2.06 12.50 4.31
CA PRO A 153 -1.34 12.66 5.58
C PRO A 153 -1.31 11.38 6.43
N ASN A 154 -2.47 10.74 6.57
CA ASN A 154 -2.60 9.53 7.38
C ASN A 154 -1.85 8.35 6.74
N MET A 155 -1.94 8.23 5.41
CA MET A 155 -1.22 7.21 4.64
C MET A 155 0.30 7.38 4.75
N ILE A 156 0.79 8.61 4.61
CA ILE A 156 2.23 8.93 4.73
C ILE A 156 2.74 8.56 6.11
N SER A 157 2.06 8.98 7.17
CA SER A 157 2.45 8.67 8.56
C SER A 157 2.50 7.16 8.79
N THR A 158 1.45 6.46 8.36
CA THR A 158 1.31 5.01 8.52
C THR A 158 2.43 4.25 7.79
N LEU A 159 2.71 4.61 6.53
CA LEU A 159 3.74 3.96 5.73
C LEU A 159 5.15 4.25 6.25
N ILE A 160 5.42 5.46 6.77
CA ILE A 160 6.70 5.76 7.44
C ILE A 160 6.91 4.84 8.65
N ILE A 161 5.89 4.64 9.47
CA ILE A 161 5.96 3.71 10.62
C ILE A 161 6.21 2.26 10.16
N LEU A 162 5.65 1.88 9.01
CA LEU A 162 5.83 0.57 8.42
C LEU A 162 7.22 0.35 7.82
N LEU A 163 8.02 1.40 7.59
CA LEU A 163 9.45 1.25 7.27
C LEU A 163 10.27 0.60 8.40
N SER A 164 9.67 0.45 9.59
CA SER A 164 10.20 -0.28 10.75
C SER A 164 9.56 -1.66 10.94
N ASP A 165 9.02 -2.24 9.86
CA ASP A 165 8.51 -3.62 9.87
C ASP A 165 9.64 -4.64 10.11
N SER A 166 9.29 -5.80 10.67
CA SER A 166 10.22 -6.91 10.84
C SER A 166 10.45 -7.71 9.56
N ASP A 167 9.50 -7.69 8.62
CA ASP A 167 9.59 -8.36 7.33
C ASP A 167 10.19 -7.42 6.27
N SER A 168 11.33 -7.79 5.68
CA SER A 168 12.06 -6.93 4.74
C SER A 168 11.26 -6.64 3.46
N SER A 169 10.52 -7.62 2.95
CA SER A 169 9.69 -7.42 1.75
C SER A 169 8.52 -6.47 2.03
N THR A 170 7.96 -6.48 3.24
CA THR A 170 6.97 -5.49 3.66
C THR A 170 7.57 -4.09 3.70
N VAL A 171 8.80 -3.94 4.20
CA VAL A 171 9.53 -2.66 4.21
C VAL A 171 9.74 -2.11 2.79
N GLU A 172 10.14 -2.95 1.83
CA GLU A 172 10.32 -2.55 0.43
C GLU A 172 9.01 -2.06 -0.20
N VAL A 173 7.94 -2.84 -0.06
CA VAL A 173 6.62 -2.47 -0.60
C VAL A 173 6.06 -1.23 0.08
N ALA A 174 6.25 -1.07 1.39
CA ALA A 174 5.85 0.13 2.13
C ALA A 174 6.58 1.38 1.61
N TRP A 175 7.86 1.26 1.29
CA TRP A 175 8.64 2.35 0.71
C TRP A 175 8.16 2.74 -0.69
N GLU A 176 7.86 1.75 -1.54
CA GLU A 176 7.28 2.02 -2.85
C GLU A 176 5.90 2.70 -2.75
N ALA A 177 5.06 2.22 -1.83
CA ALA A 177 3.76 2.81 -1.57
C ALA A 177 3.89 4.25 -1.08
N LEU A 178 4.80 4.52 -0.14
CA LEU A 178 5.08 5.86 0.37
C LEU A 178 5.50 6.80 -0.77
N SER A 179 6.35 6.30 -1.69
CA SER A 179 6.77 7.05 -2.87
C SER A 179 5.59 7.44 -3.77
N ARG A 180 4.63 6.54 -3.98
CA ARG A 180 3.42 6.80 -4.78
C ARG A 180 2.47 7.77 -4.09
N VAL A 181 2.25 7.61 -2.79
CA VAL A 181 1.38 8.51 -2.01
C VAL A 181 1.95 9.94 -1.99
N ILE A 182 3.25 10.10 -1.74
CA ILE A 182 3.88 11.44 -1.76
C ILE A 182 3.83 12.01 -3.19
N GLY A 183 4.07 11.19 -4.21
CA GLY A 183 4.00 11.62 -5.61
C GLY A 183 2.61 12.04 -6.09
N TYR A 184 1.54 11.57 -5.43
CA TYR A 184 0.16 11.97 -5.69
C TYR A 184 -0.15 13.39 -5.17
N VAL A 185 0.47 13.79 -4.05
CA VAL A 185 0.16 15.07 -3.39
C VAL A 185 0.75 16.23 -4.18
N PRO A 186 -0.04 17.30 -4.48
CA PRO A 186 0.48 18.49 -5.12
C PRO A 186 1.66 19.10 -4.37
N LYS A 187 2.68 19.56 -5.12
CA LYS A 187 3.95 20.03 -4.53
C LYS A 187 3.77 21.20 -3.59
N GLU A 188 2.76 22.02 -3.82
CA GLU A 188 2.40 23.19 -3.04
C GLU A 188 1.84 22.82 -1.66
N VAL A 189 1.26 21.61 -1.53
CA VAL A 189 0.69 21.09 -0.29
C VAL A 189 1.76 20.40 0.57
N LEU A 190 2.75 19.76 -0.06
CA LEU A 190 3.80 18.99 0.62
C LEU A 190 4.46 19.71 1.83
N PRO A 191 4.78 21.02 1.78
CA PRO A 191 5.39 21.72 2.93
C PRO A 191 4.56 21.64 4.21
N SER A 192 3.24 21.55 4.10
CA SER A 192 2.36 21.43 5.27
C SER A 192 2.54 20.09 6.00
N TYR A 193 3.13 19.07 5.36
CA TYR A 193 3.29 17.72 5.91
C TYR A 193 4.60 17.53 6.67
N ILE A 194 5.51 18.52 6.69
CA ILE A 194 6.82 18.43 7.36
C ILE A 194 6.67 18.00 8.82
N LYS A 195 5.78 18.65 9.59
CA LYS A 195 5.57 18.32 11.01
C LYS A 195 5.09 16.88 11.20
N LEU A 196 4.21 16.42 10.32
CA LEU A 196 3.68 15.06 10.34
C LEU A 196 4.77 14.03 10.02
N VAL A 197 5.56 14.27 8.98
CA VAL A 197 6.67 13.39 8.59
C VAL A 197 7.69 13.28 9.72
N ARG A 198 8.10 14.41 10.33
CA ARG A 198 9.01 14.42 11.50
C ARG A 198 8.45 13.58 12.66
N GLY A 199 7.15 13.72 12.94
CA GLY A 199 6.46 12.95 13.96
C GLY A 199 6.50 11.44 13.67
N ALA A 200 6.14 11.05 12.45
CA ALA A 200 6.11 9.65 12.02
C ALA A 200 7.52 9.00 12.02
N VAL A 201 8.55 9.75 11.60
CA VAL A 201 9.96 9.30 11.68
C VAL A 201 10.39 9.11 13.13
N SER A 202 10.01 10.03 14.02
CA SER A 202 10.30 9.91 15.45
C SER A 202 9.64 8.66 16.05
N MET A 203 8.37 8.40 15.72
CA MET A 203 7.65 7.20 16.17
C MET A 203 8.31 5.91 15.67
N SER A 204 8.78 5.91 14.42
CA SER A 204 9.49 4.78 13.80
C SER A 204 10.81 4.50 14.51
N ARG A 205 11.59 5.56 14.79
CA ARG A 205 12.82 5.46 15.58
C ARG A 205 12.55 4.93 16.98
N ASP A 206 11.53 5.47 17.67
CA ASP A 206 11.20 5.03 19.03
C ASP A 206 10.75 3.55 19.05
N LYS A 207 10.05 3.08 18.00
CA LYS A 207 9.70 1.66 17.81
C LYS A 207 10.95 0.78 17.68
N GLU A 208 11.93 1.19 16.88
CA GLU A 208 13.20 0.47 16.72
C GLU A 208 14.05 0.51 17.99
N GLN A 209 14.06 1.65 18.71
CA GLN A 209 14.80 1.79 19.96
C GLN A 209 14.30 0.80 21.02
N ARG A 210 13.00 0.54 21.11
CA ARG A 210 12.42 -0.44 22.05
C ARG A 210 12.83 -1.88 21.75
N LYS A 211 13.15 -2.21 20.49
CA LYS A 211 13.60 -3.55 20.09
C LYS A 211 15.06 -3.81 20.50
N LYS A 212 15.87 -2.77 20.68
CA LYS A 212 17.31 -2.88 20.97
C LYS A 212 17.64 -2.64 22.44
N LYS A 213 18.69 -3.30 22.93
CA LYS A 213 19.28 -3.09 24.27
C LYS A 213 20.62 -2.35 24.18
N GLY A 214 20.69 -1.33 23.31
CA GLY A 214 21.88 -0.52 23.08
C GLY A 214 22.31 -0.48 21.62
N GLY A 215 23.22 0.45 21.31
CA GLY A 215 23.70 0.72 19.96
C GLY A 215 22.78 1.62 19.12
N PRO A 216 23.24 1.98 17.91
CA PRO A 216 22.55 2.91 17.04
C PRO A 216 21.17 2.40 16.59
N VAL A 217 20.20 3.31 16.55
CA VAL A 217 18.83 3.07 16.15
C VAL A 217 18.68 3.37 14.67
N VAL A 218 18.32 2.35 13.90
CA VAL A 218 18.24 2.43 12.45
C VAL A 218 16.86 1.95 12.02
N ILE A 219 16.20 2.73 11.16
CA ILE A 219 14.94 2.34 10.53
C ILE A 219 15.27 1.54 9.26
N PRO A 220 14.87 0.24 9.16
CA PRO A 220 15.17 -0.62 8.02
C PRO A 220 14.87 0.00 6.65
N GLY A 221 13.71 0.64 6.48
CA GLY A 221 13.34 1.25 5.19
C GLY A 221 14.21 2.43 4.79
N PHE A 222 14.95 3.03 5.72
CA PHE A 222 15.92 4.08 5.42
C PHE A 222 17.28 3.54 4.96
N CYS A 223 17.46 2.21 5.01
CA CYS A 223 18.63 1.52 4.46
C CYS A 223 18.40 1.06 3.01
N LEU A 224 17.21 1.24 2.45
CA LEU A 224 16.90 0.87 1.07
C LEU A 224 17.63 1.78 0.06
N PRO A 225 17.90 1.29 -1.16
CA PRO A 225 18.38 2.13 -2.24
C PRO A 225 17.41 3.30 -2.49
N LYS A 226 17.93 4.53 -2.56
CA LYS A 226 17.11 5.75 -2.74
C LYS A 226 16.10 6.01 -1.62
N ALA A 227 16.27 5.39 -0.46
CA ALA A 227 15.35 5.45 0.68
C ALA A 227 14.78 6.84 0.99
N LEU A 228 15.62 7.88 0.98
CA LEU A 228 15.21 9.23 1.36
C LEU A 228 14.52 10.00 0.24
N GLN A 229 14.56 9.52 -1.01
CA GLN A 229 14.04 10.25 -2.18
C GLN A 229 12.59 10.75 -2.00
N PRO A 230 11.63 9.94 -1.50
CA PRO A 230 10.26 10.40 -1.31
C PRO A 230 10.15 11.51 -0.25
N LEU A 231 10.89 11.38 0.85
CA LEU A 231 10.87 12.34 1.94
C LEU A 231 11.56 13.66 1.56
N LEU A 232 12.63 13.59 0.77
CA LEU A 232 13.33 14.77 0.25
C LEU A 232 12.38 15.67 -0.54
N LEU A 233 11.42 15.12 -1.29
CA LEU A 233 10.44 15.93 -2.01
C LEU A 233 9.66 16.84 -1.06
N ILE A 234 9.30 16.36 0.13
CA ILE A 234 8.54 17.12 1.13
C ILE A 234 9.36 18.30 1.66
N PHE A 235 10.62 18.06 2.00
CA PHE A 235 11.49 19.10 2.54
C PHE A 235 11.98 20.10 1.49
N LEU A 236 12.17 19.67 0.24
CA LEU A 236 12.58 20.53 -0.86
C LEU A 236 11.51 21.54 -1.27
N GLN A 237 10.22 21.21 -1.11
CA GLN A 237 9.13 22.14 -1.43
C GLN A 237 8.88 23.18 -0.33
N ALA A 238 9.41 22.97 0.88
CA ALA A 238 9.34 23.97 1.93
C ALA A 238 10.09 25.21 1.47
N SER A 239 9.42 26.38 1.42
CA SER A 239 10.05 27.66 1.10
C SER A 239 11.10 28.00 2.15
N TYR A 240 12.29 27.46 1.97
CA TYR A 240 13.51 28.01 2.53
C TYR A 240 14.05 29.02 1.52
N PRO A 241 14.54 30.18 1.98
CA PRO A 241 15.12 31.19 1.10
C PRO A 241 16.35 30.69 0.33
N ASP A 242 16.91 29.52 0.69
CA ASP A 242 18.04 28.87 0.02
C ASP A 242 17.81 27.35 -0.12
N HIS A 243 17.98 26.82 -1.33
CA HIS A 243 17.93 25.37 -1.65
C HIS A 243 19.04 24.59 -0.91
N ARG A 244 20.15 25.24 -0.53
CA ARG A 244 21.16 24.61 0.33
C ARG A 244 20.67 24.37 1.74
N GLN A 245 19.92 25.31 2.28
CA GLN A 245 19.41 25.25 3.64
C GLN A 245 18.26 24.25 3.79
N SER A 246 17.40 24.11 2.77
CA SER A 246 16.34 23.09 2.76
C SER A 246 16.89 21.67 2.74
N VAL A 247 17.90 21.43 1.91
CA VAL A 247 18.61 20.16 1.87
C VAL A 247 19.38 19.98 3.17
N SER A 248 20.08 20.98 3.70
CA SER A 248 20.77 20.92 5.00
C SER A 248 19.85 20.55 6.16
N LEU A 249 18.64 21.11 6.25
CA LEU A 249 17.67 20.77 7.30
C LEU A 249 17.02 19.40 7.09
N ALA A 250 16.67 19.04 5.84
CA ALA A 250 16.25 17.67 5.51
C ALA A 250 17.37 16.67 5.84
N GLY A 251 18.59 17.11 5.60
CA GLY A 251 19.87 16.54 5.96
C GLY A 251 19.94 16.31 7.44
N GLU A 252 20.06 17.33 8.29
CA GLU A 252 20.13 17.30 9.75
C GLU A 252 19.04 16.43 10.40
N GLU A 253 17.81 16.49 9.88
CA GLU A 253 16.69 15.70 10.39
C GLU A 253 16.69 14.25 9.92
N CYS A 254 17.12 13.98 8.69
CA CYS A 254 17.39 12.62 8.24
C CYS A 254 18.78 12.12 8.69
N HIS A 255 19.70 13.00 9.08
CA HIS A 255 21.09 12.79 9.50
C HIS A 255 21.11 12.13 10.86
N LEU A 256 20.18 12.53 11.74
CA LEU A 256 19.91 11.83 13.00
C LEU A 256 19.48 10.37 12.77
N VAL A 257 19.04 10.00 11.56
CA VAL A 257 18.65 8.63 11.20
C VAL A 257 19.68 7.94 10.27
N TYR A 258 20.54 8.70 9.58
CA TYR A 258 21.48 8.20 8.57
C TYR A 258 22.93 8.08 9.08
N ILE A 259 23.41 8.96 9.98
CA ILE A 259 24.81 8.92 10.49
C ILE A 259 25.10 7.67 11.33
N GLU A 260 24.13 7.19 12.09
CA GLU A 260 24.28 5.99 12.92
C GLU A 260 24.40 4.70 12.08
N HIS A 261 23.91 4.71 10.84
CA HIS A 261 23.99 3.57 9.91
C HIS A 261 25.34 3.46 9.19
N LEU A 262 25.98 4.59 8.84
CA LEU A 262 27.30 4.56 8.20
C LEU A 262 28.40 4.11 9.18
N ASN A 263 28.30 4.50 10.46
CA ASN A 263 29.25 4.10 11.50
C ASN A 263 29.20 2.62 11.89
N THR A 264 28.10 1.90 11.62
CA THR A 264 27.96 0.47 11.98
C THR A 264 28.46 -0.52 10.93
N LYS A 265 28.62 -0.08 9.68
CA LYS A 265 29.11 -0.95 8.60
C LYS A 265 30.62 -0.87 8.36
N GLY A 266 31.36 -0.09 9.15
CA GLY A 266 32.82 0.05 8.99
C GLY A 266 33.23 0.55 7.61
N TRP A 267 32.32 1.25 6.91
CA TRP A 267 32.64 1.90 5.65
C TRP A 267 33.32 3.22 6.01
N ASP A 268 34.64 3.26 5.84
CA ASP A 268 35.31 4.54 5.66
C ASP A 268 34.57 5.28 4.55
N VAL A 269 34.30 6.56 4.77
CA VAL A 269 33.66 7.44 3.79
C VAL A 269 34.70 7.76 2.70
N PRO A 270 34.98 6.83 1.78
CA PRO A 270 35.01 7.19 0.36
C PRO A 270 34.67 6.00 -0.57
N GLU A 271 33.64 6.17 -1.42
CA GLU A 271 33.48 5.60 -2.78
C GLU A 271 32.00 5.35 -3.15
N ALA A 272 31.10 5.20 -2.18
CA ALA A 272 29.64 5.12 -2.44
C ALA A 272 29.04 6.45 -2.98
N PHE A 273 29.85 7.50 -3.05
CA PHE A 273 29.51 8.82 -3.57
C PHE A 273 29.92 9.06 -5.04
N SER A 274 30.41 8.04 -5.77
CA SER A 274 30.89 8.23 -7.16
C SER A 274 29.80 8.25 -8.23
N SER A 275 28.53 7.98 -7.91
CA SER A 275 27.42 8.20 -8.85
C SER A 275 26.79 9.58 -8.64
N SER A 276 26.71 10.33 -9.73
CA SER A 276 26.53 11.79 -9.80
C SER A 276 25.30 12.38 -9.08
N ALA A 277 24.34 11.55 -8.66
CA ALA A 277 23.16 11.99 -7.91
C ALA A 277 23.44 12.22 -6.41
N SER A 278 24.33 11.43 -5.81
CA SER A 278 24.65 11.52 -4.37
C SER A 278 25.61 12.67 -4.04
N ASN A 279 26.44 13.08 -4.99
CA ASN A 279 27.37 14.20 -4.84
C ASN A 279 26.66 15.55 -4.69
N ASN A 280 25.48 15.71 -5.30
CA ASN A 280 24.67 16.92 -5.14
C ASN A 280 24.01 17.00 -3.77
N ILE A 281 23.66 15.89 -3.14
CA ILE A 281 23.10 15.91 -1.79
C ILE A 281 24.22 16.24 -0.79
N TYR A 282 25.39 15.61 -0.89
CA TYR A 282 26.51 15.85 0.03
C TYR A 282 27.09 17.28 -0.05
N GLN A 283 27.22 17.87 -1.25
CA GLN A 283 27.73 19.25 -1.39
C GLN A 283 26.74 20.34 -0.99
N VAL A 284 25.44 20.03 -1.03
CA VAL A 284 24.38 20.95 -0.63
C VAL A 284 24.15 20.90 0.90
N LEU A 285 24.57 19.81 1.55
CA LEU A 285 24.53 19.60 3.01
C LEU A 285 25.74 20.14 3.80
N THR A 286 26.84 20.47 3.12
CA THR A 286 28.13 20.82 3.77
C THR A 286 28.61 22.25 3.53
N ARG A 287 27.71 23.17 3.15
CA ARG A 287 27.91 24.63 3.15
C ARG A 287 26.72 25.33 3.74
#